data_AF-A0AA42NSS4-F1
#
_entry.id   AF-A0AA42NSS4-F1
#
_cell.length_a   1.000
_cell.length_b   1.000
_cell.length_c   1.000
_cell.angle_alpha   90.00
_cell.angle_beta   90.00
_cell.angle_gamma   90.00
#
_symmetry.space_group_name_H-M   'P 1'
#
loop_
_entity.id
_entity.type
_entity.pdbx_description
1 polymer ?
#
loop_
_entity_poly.entity_id
_entity_poly.type
_entity_poly.pdbx_seq_one_letter_code
_entity_poly.pdbx_strand_id
1 'polypeptide(L)'
;MNQILPPISNNWSSFSQMTQNICIHPNDQQQVAILAQTQKALVRMERDSFKIFADKKRTKFSPECIAFFRLIPSIAQLRFCLDQTIEINSYIRVIFEELSHPMHEQFLTGFHTYLDTEYYLNTIDRIKSAVIQNKCALKSLKKVALIKDQVSKQKKNFSQLLIKHQELNCFLIELPFEQNSAALWGESLDSSEKNTILFLKKYLKNIHAATIFDQKLCDIQWRIIKNFNGKLTGQILIYLVNINVDCQPAFQEIWTNTTKEGLASYSPISLFYITPLTCYMGNGVALKEWKEKLDLLQIPLEFYSYKANGISFEWKSYTGNLYALKSKD
;
A
#
# COMPACT_ATOMS: atom_id res chain seq x y z
N MET A 1 -48.62 -16.28 -36.78
CA MET A 1 -47.29 -15.65 -36.70
C MET A 1 -47.30 -14.70 -35.52
N ASN A 2 -46.69 -15.09 -34.40
CA ASN A 2 -46.43 -14.22 -33.24
C ASN A 2 -45.07 -14.66 -32.71
N GLN A 3 -44.04 -13.85 -32.92
CA GLN A 3 -42.69 -14.11 -32.43
C GLN A 3 -42.46 -13.37 -31.11
N ILE A 4 -41.95 -14.14 -30.16
CA ILE A 4 -41.63 -13.81 -28.78
C ILE A 4 -40.34 -12.96 -28.77
N LEU A 5 -40.38 -11.80 -28.13
CA LEU A 5 -39.18 -11.01 -27.80
C LEU A 5 -38.44 -11.66 -26.63
N PRO A 6 -37.10 -11.83 -26.69
CA PRO A 6 -36.32 -12.30 -25.56
C PRO A 6 -36.04 -11.16 -24.55
N PRO A 7 -35.74 -11.51 -23.28
CA PRO A 7 -35.49 -10.53 -22.23
C PRO A 7 -34.16 -9.80 -22.43
N ILE A 8 -34.18 -8.51 -22.10
CA ILE A 8 -33.03 -7.59 -22.13
C ILE A 8 -31.99 -8.10 -21.11
N SER A 9 -30.82 -8.48 -21.61
CA SER A 9 -29.66 -8.86 -20.83
C SER A 9 -29.10 -7.66 -20.06
N ASN A 10 -28.99 -7.78 -18.73
CA ASN A 10 -28.20 -6.88 -17.90
C ASN A 10 -26.72 -6.97 -18.32
N ASN A 11 -26.22 -5.95 -19.01
CA ASN A 11 -24.80 -5.81 -19.33
C ASN A 11 -24.00 -5.47 -18.06
N TRP A 12 -23.52 -6.52 -17.40
CA TRP A 12 -22.43 -6.49 -16.42
C TRP A 12 -21.08 -6.42 -17.15
N SER A 13 -20.76 -5.28 -17.75
CA SER A 13 -19.45 -5.06 -18.37
C SER A 13 -19.28 -3.60 -18.81
N SER A 14 -18.91 -2.71 -17.89
CA SER A 14 -18.30 -1.42 -18.24
C SER A 14 -17.83 -0.65 -17.00
N PHE A 15 -16.78 -1.17 -16.36
CA PHE A 15 -15.84 -0.34 -15.63
C PHE A 15 -14.44 -0.93 -15.82
N SER A 16 -13.88 -0.69 -17.00
CA SER A 16 -12.50 -1.03 -17.31
C SER A 16 -11.97 -0.07 -18.36
N GLN A 17 -11.79 1.20 -17.98
CA GLN A 17 -10.92 2.12 -18.70
C GLN A 17 -10.12 2.96 -17.72
N MET A 18 -8.79 2.86 -17.88
CA MET A 18 -7.71 3.63 -17.27
C MET A 18 -7.39 3.36 -15.79
N THR A 19 -6.75 2.22 -15.55
CA THR A 19 -5.68 2.13 -14.55
C THR A 19 -4.40 1.76 -15.29
N GLN A 20 -3.62 2.77 -15.68
CA GLN A 20 -2.24 2.54 -16.11
C GLN A 20 -1.43 2.05 -14.91
N ASN A 21 -0.56 1.08 -15.19
CA ASN A 21 0.16 0.24 -14.25
C ASN A 21 0.84 1.02 -13.13
N ILE A 22 0.36 0.80 -11.92
CA ILE A 22 1.05 1.10 -10.68
C ILE A 22 1.04 -0.21 -9.92
N CYS A 23 2.22 -0.83 -9.80
CA CYS A 23 2.36 -2.05 -9.03
C CYS A 23 2.05 -1.71 -7.57
N ILE A 24 0.86 -2.09 -7.17
CA ILE A 24 0.55 -2.51 -5.82
C ILE A 24 0.18 -3.98 -6.07
N HIS A 25 0.77 -4.93 -5.34
CA HIS A 25 0.49 -6.35 -5.58
C HIS A 25 -1.04 -6.54 -5.63
N PRO A 26 -1.63 -7.28 -6.59
CA PRO A 26 -3.08 -7.29 -6.81
C PRO A 26 -3.89 -7.60 -5.54
N ASN A 27 -3.34 -8.48 -4.69
CA ASN A 27 -3.90 -8.82 -3.38
C ASN A 27 -3.94 -7.63 -2.41
N ASP A 28 -2.93 -6.75 -2.42
CA ASP A 28 -2.87 -5.58 -1.53
C ASP A 28 -3.85 -4.48 -1.99
N GLN A 29 -4.12 -4.35 -3.30
CA GLN A 29 -5.09 -3.37 -3.81
C GLN A 29 -6.52 -3.66 -3.34
N GLN A 30 -6.96 -4.92 -3.43
CA GLN A 30 -8.29 -5.31 -2.98
C GLN A 30 -8.46 -5.12 -1.47
N GLN A 31 -7.44 -5.48 -0.69
CA GLN A 31 -7.44 -5.26 0.76
C GLN A 31 -7.57 -3.78 1.10
N VAL A 32 -6.76 -2.93 0.47
CA VAL A 32 -6.80 -1.48 0.67
C VAL A 32 -8.16 -0.90 0.28
N ALA A 33 -8.78 -1.38 -0.80
CA ALA A 33 -10.12 -0.94 -1.19
C ALA A 33 -11.18 -1.29 -0.15
N ILE A 34 -11.14 -2.51 0.42
CA ILE A 34 -12.04 -2.94 1.50
C ILE A 34 -11.83 -2.05 2.74
N LEU A 35 -10.58 -1.84 3.16
CA LEU A 35 -10.25 -1.02 4.32
C LEU A 35 -10.69 0.44 4.12
N ALA A 36 -10.50 1.00 2.93
CA ALA A 36 -10.92 2.36 2.60
C ALA A 36 -12.44 2.54 2.65
N GLN A 37 -13.21 1.61 2.07
CA GLN A 37 -14.67 1.66 2.11
C GLN A 37 -15.20 1.49 3.54
N THR A 38 -14.57 0.60 4.31
CA THR A 38 -14.89 0.38 5.72
C THR A 38 -14.65 1.65 6.53
N GLN A 39 -13.45 2.23 6.45
CA GLN A 39 -13.12 3.46 7.15
C GLN A 39 -14.06 4.61 6.75
N LYS A 40 -14.44 4.72 5.48
CA LYS A 40 -15.40 5.74 5.02
C LYS A 40 -16.76 5.61 5.72
N ALA A 41 -17.28 4.39 5.88
CA ALA A 41 -18.50 4.14 6.62
C ALA A 41 -18.35 4.51 8.11
N LEU A 42 -17.26 4.07 8.73
CA LEU A 42 -16.98 4.33 10.16
C LEU A 42 -16.81 5.83 10.47
N VAL A 43 -16.14 6.59 9.61
CA VAL A 43 -16.03 8.05 9.71
C VAL A 43 -17.41 8.69 9.63
N ARG A 44 -18.30 8.19 8.77
CA ARG A 44 -19.66 8.71 8.68
C ARG A 44 -20.51 8.36 9.90
N MET A 45 -20.31 7.18 10.50
CA MET A 45 -20.97 6.77 11.75
C MET A 45 -20.55 7.68 12.90
N GLU A 46 -19.25 7.96 13.04
CA GLU A 46 -18.73 8.87 14.07
C GLU A 46 -19.25 10.30 13.90
N ARG A 47 -19.53 10.74 12.66
CA ARG A 47 -20.07 12.06 12.33
C ARG A 47 -21.61 12.12 12.29
N ASP A 48 -22.31 11.09 12.76
CA ASP A 48 -23.78 11.02 12.70
C ASP A 48 -24.40 11.20 11.30
N SER A 49 -23.61 10.90 10.26
CA SER A 49 -23.97 11.13 8.85
C SER A 49 -24.14 9.83 8.06
N PHE A 50 -23.97 8.68 8.71
CA PHE A 50 -24.20 7.36 8.14
C PHE A 50 -25.70 7.07 8.05
N LYS A 51 -26.21 6.80 6.84
CA LYS A 51 -27.64 6.57 6.64
C LYS A 51 -27.96 5.11 6.89
N ILE A 52 -28.67 4.81 7.98
CA ILE A 52 -29.12 3.43 8.26
C ILE A 52 -30.32 3.07 7.39
N PHE A 53 -31.33 3.94 7.34
CA PHE A 53 -32.58 3.70 6.62
C PHE A 53 -32.70 4.55 5.35
N ALA A 54 -33.38 4.02 4.34
CA ALA A 54 -33.72 4.73 3.11
C ALA A 54 -34.94 5.65 3.30
N ASP A 55 -35.81 5.33 4.26
CA ASP A 55 -37.10 5.97 4.48
C ASP A 55 -37.26 6.45 5.92
N LYS A 56 -38.09 7.49 6.11
CA LYS A 56 -38.38 8.04 7.45
C LYS A 56 -39.12 7.05 8.35
N LYS A 57 -39.85 6.10 7.76
CA LYS A 57 -40.60 5.07 8.51
C LYS A 57 -39.70 3.93 9.00
N ARG A 58 -38.40 3.94 8.67
CA ARG A 58 -37.40 2.94 9.08
C ARG A 58 -37.78 1.51 8.69
N THR A 59 -38.40 1.36 7.52
CA THR A 59 -38.86 0.06 7.02
C THR A 59 -37.85 -0.60 6.09
N LYS A 60 -36.93 0.18 5.51
CA LYS A 60 -35.93 -0.32 4.54
C LYS A 60 -34.55 0.21 4.86
N PHE A 61 -33.57 -0.69 4.95
CA PHE A 61 -32.17 -0.30 5.04
C PHE A 61 -31.74 0.50 3.80
N SER A 62 -30.85 1.46 4.02
CA SER A 62 -30.27 2.26 2.94
C SER A 62 -29.29 1.40 2.13
N PRO A 63 -29.03 1.77 0.85
CA PRO A 63 -27.97 1.14 0.06
C PRO A 63 -26.59 1.21 0.73
N GLU A 64 -26.31 2.29 1.48
CA GLU A 64 -25.08 2.46 2.23
C GLU A 64 -24.97 1.43 3.38
N CYS A 65 -26.04 1.23 4.14
CA CYS A 65 -26.09 0.25 5.22
C CYS A 65 -25.91 -1.16 4.68
N ILE A 66 -26.61 -1.50 3.60
CA ILE A 66 -26.48 -2.80 2.94
C ILE A 66 -25.06 -3.02 2.42
N ALA A 67 -24.46 -2.01 1.78
CA ALA A 67 -23.09 -2.09 1.29
C ALA A 67 -22.08 -2.29 2.43
N PHE A 68 -22.23 -1.59 3.55
CA PHE A 68 -21.38 -1.77 4.72
C PHE A 68 -21.43 -3.20 5.24
N PHE A 69 -22.63 -3.77 5.47
CA PHE A 69 -22.74 -5.14 5.96
C PHE A 69 -22.23 -6.19 4.94
N ARG A 70 -22.32 -5.92 3.64
CA ARG A 70 -21.73 -6.80 2.61
C ARG A 70 -20.19 -6.86 2.67
N LEU A 71 -19.52 -5.84 3.21
CA LEU A 71 -18.07 -5.84 3.37
C LEU A 71 -17.61 -6.67 4.58
N ILE A 72 -18.48 -6.87 5.57
CA ILE A 72 -18.15 -7.49 6.86
C ILE A 72 -17.48 -8.87 6.73
N PRO A 73 -17.97 -9.81 5.90
CA PRO A 73 -17.28 -11.10 5.74
C PRO A 73 -15.85 -10.95 5.24
N SER A 74 -15.62 -10.03 4.29
CA SER A 74 -14.27 -9.75 3.78
C SER A 74 -13.39 -9.11 4.85
N ILE A 75 -13.92 -8.17 5.63
CA ILE A 75 -13.20 -7.54 6.75
C ILE A 75 -12.82 -8.60 7.81
N ALA A 76 -13.71 -9.54 8.11
CA ALA A 76 -13.45 -10.64 9.03
C ALA A 76 -12.33 -11.55 8.51
N GLN A 77 -12.32 -11.87 7.21
CA GLN A 77 -11.23 -12.63 6.58
C GLN A 77 -9.88 -11.89 6.70
N LEU A 78 -9.86 -10.58 6.46
CA LEU A 78 -8.65 -9.78 6.65
C LEU A 78 -8.15 -9.88 8.09
N ARG A 79 -9.02 -9.74 9.09
CA ARG A 79 -8.64 -9.87 10.50
C ARG A 79 -7.87 -11.17 10.79
N PHE A 80 -8.23 -12.29 10.16
CA PHE A 80 -7.54 -13.57 10.37
C PHE A 80 -6.15 -13.63 9.70
N CYS A 81 -5.93 -12.87 8.64
CA CYS A 81 -4.65 -12.80 7.93
C CYS A 81 -3.69 -11.76 8.51
N LEU A 82 -4.14 -10.97 9.49
CA LEU A 82 -3.37 -9.90 10.07
C LEU A 82 -2.13 -10.42 10.81
N ASP A 83 -0.96 -9.91 10.45
CA ASP A 83 0.24 -10.03 11.27
C ASP A 83 0.09 -9.20 12.55
N GLN A 84 0.22 -9.84 13.71
CA GLN A 84 -0.02 -9.24 15.03
C GLN A 84 0.97 -8.12 15.39
N THR A 85 2.10 -8.03 14.70
CA THR A 85 3.11 -6.99 14.92
C THR A 85 2.73 -5.66 14.26
N ILE A 86 1.70 -5.65 13.41
CA ILE A 86 1.26 -4.47 12.66
C ILE A 86 0.38 -3.56 13.49
N GLU A 87 0.69 -2.27 13.46
CA GLU A 87 -0.15 -1.23 14.03
C GLU A 87 -1.26 -0.81 13.05
N ILE A 88 -2.50 -1.01 13.47
CA ILE A 88 -3.69 -0.71 12.67
C ILE A 88 -4.28 0.66 13.02
N ASN A 89 -4.82 1.33 12.00
CA ASN A 89 -5.66 2.52 12.15
C ASN A 89 -6.79 2.31 13.15
N SER A 90 -7.07 3.29 14.01
CA SER A 90 -8.06 3.14 15.08
C SER A 90 -9.48 2.78 14.59
N TYR A 91 -9.89 3.24 13.40
CA TYR A 91 -11.18 2.83 12.82
C TYR A 91 -11.18 1.34 12.47
N ILE A 92 -10.14 0.87 11.79
CA ILE A 92 -10.01 -0.53 11.39
C ILE A 92 -9.88 -1.43 12.62
N ARG A 93 -9.21 -0.96 13.67
CA ARG A 93 -9.13 -1.69 14.94
C ARG A 93 -10.50 -1.87 15.58
N VAL A 94 -11.34 -0.83 15.64
CA VAL A 94 -12.71 -0.93 16.19
C VAL A 94 -13.53 -1.98 15.46
N ILE A 95 -13.48 -2.03 14.13
CA ILE A 95 -14.26 -3.04 13.40
C ILE A 95 -13.69 -4.45 13.59
N PHE A 96 -12.37 -4.61 13.71
CA PHE A 96 -11.77 -5.92 14.02
C PHE A 96 -12.12 -6.42 15.43
N GLU A 97 -12.21 -5.51 16.39
CA GLU A 97 -12.67 -5.81 17.74
C GLU A 97 -14.16 -6.17 17.75
N GLU A 98 -15.01 -5.40 17.06
CA GLU A 98 -16.44 -5.72 16.93
C GLU A 98 -16.64 -7.11 16.33
N LEU A 99 -15.98 -7.41 15.20
CA LEU A 99 -16.10 -8.69 14.50
C LEU A 99 -15.49 -9.88 15.26
N SER A 100 -14.76 -9.63 16.35
CA SER A 100 -14.33 -10.70 17.25
C SER A 100 -15.43 -11.16 18.20
N HIS A 101 -16.53 -10.41 18.32
CA HIS A 101 -17.63 -10.76 19.19
C HIS A 101 -18.37 -12.00 18.64
N PRO A 102 -18.61 -13.05 19.45
CA PRO A 102 -19.30 -14.26 19.01
C PRO A 102 -20.71 -14.05 18.44
N MET A 103 -21.32 -12.88 18.66
CA MET A 103 -22.67 -12.60 18.16
C MET A 103 -22.72 -12.45 16.64
N HIS A 104 -21.57 -12.23 16.00
CA HIS A 104 -21.47 -12.14 14.55
C HIS A 104 -21.27 -13.50 13.89
N GLU A 105 -21.12 -14.60 14.64
CA GLU A 105 -20.83 -15.92 14.09
C GLU A 105 -21.88 -16.33 13.04
N GLN A 106 -23.16 -16.27 13.38
CA GLN A 106 -24.25 -16.60 12.46
C GLN A 106 -24.24 -15.74 11.19
N PHE A 107 -23.89 -14.46 11.31
CA PHE A 107 -23.78 -13.56 10.18
C PHE A 107 -22.58 -13.93 9.29
N LEU A 108 -21.43 -14.22 9.90
CA LEU A 108 -20.18 -14.53 9.19
C LEU A 108 -20.22 -15.89 8.50
N THR A 109 -20.98 -16.85 9.04
CA THR A 109 -21.20 -18.17 8.43
C THR A 109 -22.35 -18.18 7.40
N GLY A 110 -23.00 -17.04 7.16
CA GLY A 110 -24.09 -16.92 6.18
C GLY A 110 -25.45 -17.43 6.64
N PHE A 111 -25.61 -17.76 7.93
CA PHE A 111 -26.89 -18.19 8.52
C PHE A 111 -27.73 -16.98 8.92
N HIS A 112 -28.25 -16.25 7.93
CA HIS A 112 -29.00 -15.01 8.14
C HIS A 112 -30.44 -15.19 8.63
N THR A 113 -30.95 -16.42 8.68
CA THR A 113 -32.35 -16.76 8.96
C THR A 113 -32.86 -16.26 10.32
N TYR A 114 -31.94 -16.02 11.26
CA TYR A 114 -32.24 -15.58 12.63
C TYR A 114 -31.84 -14.12 12.90
N LEU A 115 -31.36 -13.39 11.89
CA LEU A 115 -30.93 -12.01 12.04
C LEU A 115 -32.10 -11.08 11.71
N ASP A 116 -32.60 -10.38 12.72
CA ASP A 116 -33.65 -9.39 12.57
C ASP A 116 -33.08 -7.97 12.39
N THR A 117 -33.98 -6.99 12.30
CA THR A 117 -33.59 -5.58 12.18
C THR A 117 -32.82 -5.09 13.42
N GLU A 118 -33.10 -5.66 14.59
CA GLU A 118 -32.48 -5.27 15.85
C GLU A 118 -30.98 -5.61 15.87
N TYR A 119 -30.59 -6.78 15.34
CA TYR A 119 -29.18 -7.15 15.18
C TYR A 119 -28.38 -6.07 14.44
N TYR A 120 -28.87 -5.60 13.30
CA TYR A 120 -28.18 -4.60 12.49
C TYR A 120 -28.07 -3.25 13.19
N LEU A 121 -29.15 -2.83 13.86
CA LEU A 121 -29.19 -1.57 14.63
C LEU A 121 -28.22 -1.60 15.80
N ASN A 122 -28.32 -2.64 16.64
CA ASN A 122 -27.46 -2.82 17.79
C ASN A 122 -25.98 -2.89 17.37
N THR A 123 -25.68 -3.53 16.22
CA THR A 123 -24.32 -3.57 15.68
C THR A 123 -23.81 -2.19 15.26
N ILE A 124 -24.61 -1.41 14.55
CA ILE A 124 -24.22 -0.03 14.19
C ILE A 124 -24.02 0.82 15.45
N ASP A 125 -24.90 0.72 16.44
CA ASP A 125 -24.82 1.52 17.66
C ASP A 125 -23.60 1.16 18.51
N ARG A 126 -23.22 -0.14 18.60
CA ARG A 126 -21.97 -0.56 19.24
C ARG A 126 -20.75 -0.04 18.51
N ILE A 127 -20.68 -0.20 17.17
CA ILE A 127 -19.59 0.32 16.36
C ILE A 127 -19.45 1.83 16.55
N LYS A 128 -20.56 2.55 16.46
CA LYS A 128 -20.61 4.01 16.64
C LYS A 128 -20.11 4.42 18.02
N SER A 129 -20.57 3.74 19.06
CA SER A 129 -20.12 3.99 20.44
C SER A 129 -18.61 3.74 20.57
N ALA A 130 -18.11 2.64 20.00
CA ALA A 130 -16.71 2.27 20.04
C ALA A 130 -15.81 3.25 19.28
N VAL A 131 -16.20 3.76 18.10
CA VAL A 131 -15.40 4.76 17.37
C VAL A 131 -15.29 6.09 18.12
N ILE A 132 -16.38 6.53 18.76
CA ILE A 132 -16.41 7.76 19.56
C ILE A 132 -15.55 7.60 20.81
N GLN A 133 -15.75 6.51 21.57
CA GLN A 133 -14.99 6.23 22.80
C GLN A 133 -13.49 6.10 22.52
N ASN A 134 -13.11 5.48 21.39
CA ASN A 134 -11.71 5.34 20.99
C ASN A 134 -11.08 6.63 20.44
N LYS A 135 -11.86 7.70 20.23
CA LYS A 135 -11.43 8.96 19.61
C LYS A 135 -10.77 8.72 18.25
N CYS A 136 -11.39 7.89 17.42
CA CYS A 136 -10.82 7.39 16.17
C CYS A 136 -10.41 8.52 15.22
N ALA A 137 -11.23 9.57 15.08
CA ALA A 137 -10.87 10.74 14.26
C ALA A 137 -9.53 11.35 14.68
N LEU A 138 -9.34 11.63 15.97
CA LEU A 138 -8.15 12.29 16.49
C LEU A 138 -6.89 11.43 16.30
N LYS A 139 -6.99 10.13 16.57
CA LYS A 139 -5.87 9.19 16.38
C LYS A 139 -5.52 9.02 14.90
N SER A 140 -6.54 8.85 14.05
CA SER A 140 -6.37 8.72 12.60
C SER A 140 -5.72 9.96 11.99
N LEU A 141 -6.13 11.16 12.41
CA LEU A 141 -5.54 12.43 11.95
C LEU A 141 -4.03 12.52 12.25
N LYS A 142 -3.59 12.11 13.44
CA LYS A 142 -2.17 12.08 13.80
C LYS A 142 -1.37 11.16 12.88
N LYS A 143 -1.89 9.96 12.61
CA LYS A 143 -1.25 8.98 11.72
C LYS A 143 -1.17 9.49 10.28
N VAL A 144 -2.28 9.98 9.74
CA VAL A 144 -2.35 10.53 8.38
C VAL A 144 -1.43 11.74 8.20
N ALA A 145 -1.26 12.58 9.22
CA ALA A 145 -0.33 13.70 9.17
C ALA A 145 1.13 13.25 8.96
N LEU A 146 1.57 12.19 9.65
CA LEU A 146 2.91 11.63 9.48
C LEU A 146 3.13 11.09 8.06
N ILE A 147 2.13 10.42 7.50
CA ILE A 147 2.21 9.85 6.15
C ILE A 147 2.25 10.97 5.10
N LYS A 148 1.42 12.01 5.26
CA LYS A 148 1.42 13.18 4.38
C LYS A 148 2.73 13.95 4.40
N ASP A 149 3.39 14.03 5.56
CA ASP A 149 4.73 14.62 5.67
C ASP A 149 5.75 13.82 4.83
N GLN A 150 5.72 12.49 4.90
CA GLN A 150 6.58 11.63 4.08
C GLN A 150 6.35 11.82 2.58
N VAL A 151 5.09 11.83 2.13
CA VAL A 151 4.72 12.12 0.73
C VAL A 151 5.27 13.49 0.30
N SER A 152 5.07 14.51 1.14
CA SER A 152 5.48 15.89 0.84
C SER A 152 6.99 16.00 0.71
N LYS A 153 7.75 15.32 1.58
CA LYS A 153 9.21 15.22 1.50
C LYS A 153 9.67 14.59 0.19
N GLN A 154 9.07 13.47 -0.22
CA GLN A 154 9.42 12.80 -1.49
C GLN A 154 9.10 13.67 -2.71
N LYS A 155 7.91 14.28 -2.75
CA LYS A 155 7.53 15.21 -3.83
C LYS A 155 8.44 16.43 -3.90
N LYS A 156 8.85 16.97 -2.75
CA LYS A 156 9.77 18.11 -2.67
C LYS A 156 11.16 17.71 -3.17
N ASN A 157 11.70 16.58 -2.73
CA ASN A 157 13.00 16.06 -3.17
C ASN A 157 13.02 15.88 -4.70
N PHE A 158 12.02 15.18 -5.23
CA PHE A 158 11.86 15.00 -6.67
C PHE A 158 11.80 16.34 -7.43
N SER A 159 10.99 17.30 -6.95
CA SER A 159 10.87 18.60 -7.62
C SER A 159 12.20 19.37 -7.60
N GLN A 160 12.96 19.29 -6.50
CA GLN A 160 14.28 19.92 -6.39
C GLN A 160 15.29 19.29 -7.35
N LEU A 161 15.32 17.96 -7.44
CA LEU A 161 16.18 17.25 -8.39
C LEU A 161 15.81 17.60 -9.84
N LEU A 162 14.51 17.66 -10.15
CA LEU A 162 14.05 17.96 -11.52
C LEU A 162 14.40 19.40 -11.93
N ILE A 163 14.24 20.37 -11.02
CA ILE A 163 14.65 21.76 -11.28
C ILE A 163 16.16 21.84 -11.53
N LYS A 164 16.95 21.10 -10.74
CA LYS A 164 18.42 21.11 -10.84
C LYS A 164 18.92 20.48 -12.14
N HIS A 165 18.30 19.39 -12.58
CA HIS A 165 18.80 18.56 -13.68
C HIS A 165 18.02 18.70 -14.99
N GLN A 166 16.88 19.40 -14.98
CA GLN A 166 15.94 19.63 -16.10
C GLN A 166 15.24 18.36 -16.63
N GLU A 167 15.93 17.23 -16.61
CA GLU A 167 15.45 15.90 -17.00
C GLU A 167 15.91 14.86 -15.97
N LEU A 168 15.02 13.94 -15.60
CA LEU A 168 15.28 12.84 -14.69
C LEU A 168 14.67 11.54 -15.22
N ASN A 169 15.46 10.48 -15.24
CA ASN A 169 14.98 9.12 -15.37
C ASN A 169 14.66 8.59 -13.96
N CYS A 170 13.37 8.42 -13.69
CA CYS A 170 12.85 8.02 -12.38
C CYS A 170 12.50 6.54 -12.41
N PHE A 171 12.89 5.80 -11.37
CA PHE A 171 12.56 4.38 -11.24
C PHE A 171 11.96 4.12 -9.86
N LEU A 172 10.79 3.48 -9.84
CA LEU A 172 10.25 2.85 -8.63
C LEU A 172 10.56 1.36 -8.71
N ILE A 173 11.30 0.84 -7.74
CA ILE A 173 11.63 -0.57 -7.61
C ILE A 173 10.96 -1.12 -6.35
N GLU A 174 10.22 -2.21 -6.51
CA GLU A 174 9.62 -2.95 -5.41
C GLU A 174 10.20 -4.37 -5.34
N LEU A 175 10.75 -4.68 -4.16
CA LEU A 175 11.51 -5.88 -3.86
C LEU A 175 10.76 -6.70 -2.81
N PRO A 176 9.93 -7.68 -3.20
CA PRO A 176 9.34 -8.59 -2.23
C PRO A 176 10.43 -9.47 -1.62
N PHE A 177 10.54 -9.43 -0.30
CA PHE A 177 11.45 -10.29 0.44
C PHE A 177 10.72 -11.57 0.82
N GLU A 178 10.70 -12.54 -0.09
CA GLU A 178 10.17 -13.86 0.18
C GLU A 178 11.30 -14.78 0.62
N GLN A 179 11.19 -15.28 1.86
CA GLN A 179 12.16 -16.23 2.37
C GLN A 179 11.96 -17.59 1.68
N ASN A 180 13.06 -18.23 1.29
CA ASN A 180 13.04 -19.61 0.84
C ASN A 180 12.53 -20.50 1.98
N SER A 181 11.49 -21.30 1.70
CA SER A 181 10.87 -22.20 2.67
C SER A 181 11.86 -23.20 3.29
N ALA A 182 12.95 -23.52 2.57
CA ALA A 182 14.03 -24.37 3.07
C ALA A 182 14.93 -23.70 4.13
N ALA A 183 14.98 -22.37 4.20
CA ALA A 183 15.81 -21.61 5.14
C ALA A 183 15.09 -21.27 6.46
N LEU A 184 13.82 -21.67 6.62
CA LEU A 184 12.97 -21.34 7.78
C LEU A 184 13.34 -22.06 9.08
N TRP A 185 14.26 -23.04 9.04
CA TRP A 185 14.63 -23.81 10.22
C TRP A 185 15.67 -23.05 11.07
N GLY A 186 15.19 -22.12 11.91
CA GLY A 186 15.96 -21.60 13.05
C GLY A 186 16.26 -20.10 13.09
N GLU A 187 15.87 -19.30 12.09
CA GLU A 187 15.97 -17.84 12.20
C GLU A 187 14.78 -17.25 12.96
N SER A 188 15.07 -16.40 13.96
CA SER A 188 14.03 -15.60 14.60
C SER A 188 13.53 -14.50 13.67
N LEU A 189 12.29 -14.06 13.88
CA LEU A 189 11.68 -12.97 13.10
C LEU A 189 12.51 -11.68 13.17
N ASP A 190 13.07 -11.34 14.34
CA ASP A 190 13.97 -10.19 14.51
C ASP A 190 15.27 -10.31 13.70
N SER A 191 15.82 -11.52 13.58
CA SER A 191 17.02 -11.79 12.78
C SER A 191 16.71 -11.61 11.29
N SER A 192 15.59 -12.16 10.83
CA SER A 192 15.11 -12.01 9.44
C SER A 192 14.94 -10.54 9.06
N GLU A 193 14.31 -9.74 9.91
CA GLU A 193 14.08 -8.31 9.65
C GLU A 193 15.39 -7.52 9.57
N LYS A 194 16.36 -7.81 10.45
CA LYS A 194 17.70 -7.20 10.40
C LYS A 194 18.47 -7.62 9.14
N ASN A 195 18.40 -8.90 8.77
CA ASN A 195 19.02 -9.43 7.56
C ASN A 195 18.43 -8.78 6.30
N THR A 196 17.12 -8.53 6.28
CA THR A 196 16.43 -7.81 5.19
C THR A 196 17.04 -6.42 4.96
N ILE A 197 17.32 -5.68 6.04
CA ILE A 197 17.93 -4.35 5.95
C ILE A 197 19.35 -4.41 5.41
N LEU A 198 20.15 -5.36 5.90
CA LEU A 198 21.52 -5.56 5.42
C LEU A 198 21.53 -5.90 3.93
N PHE A 199 20.60 -6.76 3.52
CA PHE A 199 20.43 -7.17 2.13
C PHE A 199 20.08 -5.98 1.23
N LEU A 200 19.07 -5.20 1.61
CA LEU A 200 18.68 -4.01 0.85
C LEU A 200 19.84 -3.01 0.74
N LYS A 201 20.55 -2.74 1.84
CA LYS A 201 21.73 -1.85 1.83
C LYS A 201 22.83 -2.36 0.90
N LYS A 202 23.07 -3.68 0.87
CA LYS A 202 24.02 -4.28 -0.06
C LYS A 202 23.60 -4.06 -1.52
N TYR A 203 22.32 -4.27 -1.83
CA TYR A 203 21.77 -4.00 -3.17
C TYR A 203 21.97 -2.52 -3.57
N LEU A 204 21.63 -1.58 -2.68
CA LEU A 204 21.83 -0.15 -2.93
C LEU A 204 23.31 0.23 -3.14
N LYS A 205 24.22 -0.38 -2.36
CA LYS A 205 25.66 -0.21 -2.53
C LYS A 205 26.13 -0.72 -3.89
N ASN A 206 25.62 -1.87 -4.32
CA ASN A 206 25.97 -2.46 -5.60
C ASN A 206 25.43 -1.62 -6.78
N ILE A 207 24.23 -1.04 -6.66
CA ILE A 207 23.72 -0.04 -7.61
C ILE A 207 24.66 1.16 -7.67
N HIS A 208 25.01 1.74 -6.53
CA HIS A 208 25.89 2.91 -6.47
C HIS A 208 27.26 2.67 -7.12
N ALA A 209 27.80 1.45 -6.98
CA ALA A 209 29.10 1.07 -7.54
C ALA A 209 29.04 0.56 -8.99
N ALA A 210 27.86 0.35 -9.56
CA ALA A 210 27.73 -0.19 -10.91
C ALA A 210 28.18 0.83 -11.95
N THR A 211 29.06 0.40 -12.85
CA THR A 211 29.70 1.22 -13.89
C THR A 211 28.68 1.92 -14.79
N ILE A 212 27.57 1.26 -15.10
CA ILE A 212 26.48 1.83 -15.92
C ILE A 212 25.87 3.10 -15.30
N PHE A 213 25.88 3.19 -13.96
CA PHE A 213 25.32 4.30 -13.18
C PHE A 213 26.39 5.29 -12.67
N ASP A 214 27.66 5.10 -13.03
CA ASP A 214 28.73 5.99 -12.58
C ASP A 214 28.48 7.42 -13.06
N GLN A 215 28.57 8.36 -12.11
CA GLN A 215 28.27 9.79 -12.29
C GLN A 215 26.90 10.09 -12.91
N LYS A 216 25.92 9.20 -12.75
CA LYS A 216 24.54 9.40 -13.24
C LYS A 216 23.50 9.33 -12.13
N LEU A 217 23.85 8.73 -11.00
CA LEU A 217 22.95 8.55 -9.87
C LEU A 217 22.83 9.85 -9.09
N CYS A 218 21.69 10.53 -9.21
CA CYS A 218 21.43 11.76 -8.47
C CYS A 218 21.16 11.46 -7.00
N ASP A 219 20.23 10.54 -6.77
CA ASP A 219 19.73 10.25 -5.43
C ASP A 219 19.00 8.90 -5.43
N ILE A 220 19.03 8.23 -4.27
CA ILE A 220 18.24 7.05 -3.99
C ILE A 220 17.47 7.27 -2.69
N GLN A 221 16.15 7.10 -2.73
CA GLN A 221 15.31 7.05 -1.53
C GLN A 221 14.83 5.62 -1.35
N TRP A 222 14.90 5.08 -0.14
CA TRP A 222 14.51 3.70 0.13
C TRP A 222 13.81 3.55 1.46
N ARG A 223 12.99 2.50 1.56
CA ARG A 223 12.39 2.03 2.81
C ARG A 223 12.07 0.55 2.71
N ILE A 224 11.76 -0.06 3.84
CA ILE A 224 11.19 -1.41 3.88
C ILE A 224 9.86 -1.29 4.60
N ILE A 225 8.80 -1.72 3.95
CA ILE A 225 7.46 -1.78 4.51
C ILE A 225 7.08 -3.23 4.79
N LYS A 226 6.20 -3.41 5.78
CA LYS A 226 5.55 -4.68 6.08
C LYS A 226 4.10 -4.55 5.67
N ASN A 227 3.64 -5.38 4.75
CA ASN A 227 2.25 -5.36 4.31
C ASN A 227 1.36 -5.99 5.38
N PHE A 228 0.04 -5.90 5.18
CA PHE A 228 -0.97 -6.34 6.15
C PHE A 228 -0.83 -7.82 6.58
N ASN A 229 -0.28 -8.67 5.72
CA ASN A 229 -0.07 -10.11 5.98
C ASN A 229 1.33 -10.42 6.54
N GLY A 230 2.10 -9.40 6.91
CA GLY A 230 3.43 -9.57 7.49
C GLY A 230 4.57 -9.73 6.48
N LYS A 231 4.29 -9.69 5.16
CA LYS A 231 5.35 -9.77 4.14
C LYS A 231 6.12 -8.46 4.04
N LEU A 232 7.44 -8.57 3.87
CA LEU A 232 8.33 -7.42 3.73
C LEU A 232 8.52 -7.04 2.27
N THR A 233 8.52 -5.75 1.99
CA THR A 233 8.80 -5.21 0.65
C THR A 233 9.75 -4.03 0.75
N GLY A 234 10.88 -4.12 0.07
CA GLY A 234 11.79 -3.00 -0.14
C GLY A 234 11.24 -2.10 -1.23
N GLN A 235 10.98 -0.84 -0.91
CA GLN A 235 10.58 0.16 -1.89
C GLN A 235 11.71 1.15 -2.10
N ILE A 236 12.12 1.34 -3.35
CA ILE A 236 13.24 2.17 -3.73
C ILE A 236 12.79 3.14 -4.83
N LEU A 237 13.10 4.41 -4.66
CA LEU A 237 13.01 5.44 -5.68
C LEU A 237 14.44 5.79 -6.11
N ILE A 238 14.71 5.70 -7.41
CA ILE A 238 16.02 6.01 -7.98
C ILE A 238 15.86 7.13 -8.99
N TYR A 239 16.72 8.13 -8.90
CA TYR A 239 16.76 9.27 -9.82
C TYR A 239 18.10 9.30 -10.56
N LEU A 240 18.04 9.18 -11.89
CA LEU A 240 19.21 9.19 -12.77
C LEU A 240 19.16 10.35 -13.78
N VAL A 241 20.32 10.77 -14.24
CA VAL A 241 20.50 11.74 -15.35
C VAL A 241 21.33 11.13 -16.47
N ASN A 242 21.24 11.69 -17.68
CA ASN A 242 22.08 11.32 -18.82
C ASN A 242 22.04 9.81 -19.13
N ILE A 243 20.86 9.20 -19.00
CA ILE A 243 20.62 7.79 -19.31
C ILE A 243 19.99 7.71 -20.70
N ASN A 244 20.70 7.05 -21.62
CA ASN A 244 20.22 6.79 -22.98
C ASN A 244 19.99 5.30 -23.25
N VAL A 245 20.07 4.46 -22.21
CA VAL A 245 19.99 3.00 -22.27
C VAL A 245 18.94 2.49 -21.30
N ASP A 246 18.31 1.36 -21.62
CA ASP A 246 17.40 0.71 -20.67
C ASP A 246 18.18 0.19 -19.46
N CYS A 247 17.86 0.72 -18.28
CA CYS A 247 18.50 0.38 -17.01
C CYS A 247 17.83 -0.78 -16.29
N GLN A 248 16.65 -1.20 -16.72
CA GLN A 248 15.92 -2.28 -16.06
C GLN A 248 16.70 -3.59 -15.99
N PRO A 249 17.36 -4.05 -17.08
CA PRO A 249 18.18 -5.27 -17.03
C PRO A 249 19.33 -5.17 -16.02
N ALA A 250 19.96 -4.00 -15.93
CA ALA A 250 21.06 -3.78 -14.98
C ALA A 250 20.58 -3.86 -13.53
N PHE A 251 19.43 -3.26 -13.19
CA PHE A 251 18.86 -3.38 -11.85
C PHE A 251 18.51 -4.83 -11.49
N GLN A 252 17.99 -5.60 -12.44
CA GLN A 252 17.67 -7.03 -12.28
C GLN A 252 18.93 -7.88 -12.08
N GLU A 253 19.97 -7.64 -12.88
CA GLU A 253 21.23 -8.36 -12.78
C GLU A 253 21.91 -8.09 -11.43
N ILE A 254 21.97 -6.82 -11.00
CA ILE A 254 22.52 -6.44 -9.70
C ILE A 254 21.72 -7.10 -8.57
N TRP A 255 20.39 -7.22 -8.69
CA TRP A 255 19.55 -7.88 -7.70
C TRP A 255 19.88 -9.36 -7.62
N THR A 256 19.94 -10.03 -8.77
CA THR A 256 20.27 -11.44 -8.91
C THR A 256 21.66 -11.77 -8.37
N ASN A 257 22.64 -10.89 -8.59
CA ASN A 257 23.99 -11.09 -8.06
C ASN A 257 24.01 -10.86 -6.54
N THR A 258 23.27 -9.86 -6.05
CA THR A 258 23.15 -9.60 -4.60
C THR A 258 22.50 -10.78 -3.87
N THR A 259 21.49 -11.44 -4.46
CA THR A 259 20.85 -12.64 -3.90
C THR A 259 21.73 -13.88 -3.95
N LYS A 260 22.58 -14.03 -4.97
CA LYS A 260 23.57 -15.14 -5.04
C LYS A 260 24.70 -14.99 -4.03
N GLU A 261 25.17 -13.76 -3.81
CA GLU A 261 26.28 -13.48 -2.91
C GLU A 261 25.86 -13.28 -1.44
N GLY A 262 24.57 -13.08 -1.18
CA GLY A 262 24.02 -12.80 0.15
C GLY A 262 23.16 -13.95 0.64
N LEU A 263 23.31 -14.32 1.93
CA LEU A 263 22.42 -15.14 2.76
C LEU A 263 21.36 -15.93 1.96
N ALA A 264 21.55 -17.24 1.83
CA ALA A 264 20.75 -18.23 1.09
C ALA A 264 19.22 -18.26 1.40
N SER A 265 18.75 -17.34 2.23
CA SER A 265 17.41 -17.25 2.78
C SER A 265 16.41 -16.55 1.88
N TYR A 266 16.78 -15.79 0.83
CA TYR A 266 15.83 -15.13 -0.07
C TYR A 266 15.78 -15.74 -1.46
N SER A 267 14.57 -15.88 -2.01
CA SER A 267 14.39 -16.46 -3.34
C SER A 267 14.84 -15.48 -4.45
N PRO A 268 15.73 -15.90 -5.36
CA PRO A 268 16.07 -15.10 -6.54
C PRO A 268 14.93 -15.04 -7.56
N ILE A 269 13.87 -15.84 -7.38
CA ILE A 269 12.72 -15.97 -8.29
C ILE A 269 11.60 -14.99 -7.92
N SER A 270 11.67 -14.33 -6.76
CA SER A 270 10.63 -13.40 -6.31
C SER A 270 10.41 -12.29 -7.34
N LEU A 271 9.15 -12.13 -7.75
CA LEU A 271 8.72 -11.19 -8.79
C LEU A 271 9.13 -9.77 -8.41
N PHE A 272 10.18 -9.31 -9.08
CA PHE A 272 10.79 -8.01 -8.95
C PHE A 272 10.08 -7.03 -9.89
N TYR A 273 9.61 -5.90 -9.37
CA TYR A 273 8.86 -4.91 -10.17
C TYR A 273 9.66 -3.62 -10.31
N ILE A 274 9.87 -3.17 -11.56
CA ILE A 274 10.38 -1.83 -11.88
C ILE A 274 9.31 -1.07 -12.65
N THR A 275 9.04 0.15 -12.22
CA THR A 275 8.25 1.12 -12.97
C THR A 275 9.13 2.31 -13.35
N PRO A 276 9.64 2.36 -14.59
CA PRO A 276 10.39 3.51 -15.09
C PRO A 276 9.46 4.66 -15.50
N LEU A 277 9.95 5.90 -15.40
CA LEU A 277 9.31 7.08 -15.96
C LEU A 277 10.34 8.20 -16.17
N THR A 278 10.45 8.72 -17.39
CA THR A 278 11.29 9.88 -17.69
C THR A 278 10.49 11.16 -17.52
N CYS A 279 10.98 12.06 -16.67
CA CYS A 279 10.36 13.35 -16.37
C CYS A 279 11.26 14.48 -16.87
N TYR A 280 10.70 15.45 -17.59
CA TYR A 280 11.39 16.69 -17.96
C TYR A 280 10.52 17.91 -17.60
N MET A 281 11.15 19.05 -17.32
CA MET A 281 10.45 20.26 -16.82
C MET A 281 9.30 20.73 -17.73
N GLY A 282 9.40 20.50 -19.04
CA GLY A 282 8.36 20.85 -20.02
C GLY A 282 7.16 19.87 -20.09
N ASN A 283 7.21 18.73 -19.41
CA ASN A 283 6.16 17.71 -19.46
C ASN A 283 5.37 17.61 -18.17
N GLY A 284 4.28 18.38 -18.11
CA GLY A 284 3.34 18.34 -16.99
C GLY A 284 2.67 16.99 -16.77
N VAL A 285 2.55 16.15 -17.81
CA VAL A 285 1.89 14.84 -17.71
C VAL A 285 2.77 13.85 -16.95
N ALA A 286 4.03 13.66 -17.36
CA ALA A 286 4.96 12.77 -16.67
C ALA A 286 5.23 13.22 -15.24
N LEU A 287 5.34 14.55 -15.02
CA LEU A 287 5.47 15.12 -13.68
C LEU A 287 4.30 14.76 -12.77
N LYS A 288 3.07 14.88 -13.30
CA LYS A 288 1.84 14.56 -12.58
C LYS A 288 1.77 13.07 -12.29
N GLU A 289 2.04 12.23 -13.29
CA GLU A 289 2.04 10.77 -13.14
C GLU A 289 3.03 10.31 -12.06
N TRP A 290 4.25 10.86 -12.04
CA TRP A 290 5.22 10.52 -11.00
C TRP A 290 4.76 10.94 -9.61
N LYS A 291 4.19 12.15 -9.47
CA LYS A 291 3.66 12.64 -8.19
C LYS A 291 2.48 11.80 -7.70
N GLU A 292 1.61 11.34 -8.60
CA GLU A 292 0.51 10.42 -8.29
C GLU A 292 1.04 9.05 -7.83
N LYS A 293 2.09 8.52 -8.46
CA LYS A 293 2.76 7.29 -7.99
C LYS A 293 3.26 7.44 -6.55
N LEU A 294 3.86 8.57 -6.20
CA LEU A 294 4.31 8.84 -4.83
C LEU A 294 3.16 8.90 -3.81
N ASP A 295 1.98 9.37 -4.21
CA ASP A 295 0.78 9.34 -3.36
C ASP A 295 0.29 7.90 -3.14
N LEU A 296 0.22 7.12 -4.21
CA LEU A 296 -0.34 5.77 -4.19
C LEU A 296 0.48 4.80 -3.33
N LEU A 297 1.81 4.97 -3.27
CA LEU A 297 2.70 4.20 -2.38
C LEU A 297 2.37 4.36 -0.88
N GLN A 298 1.55 5.35 -0.53
CA GLN A 298 1.35 5.78 0.85
C GLN A 298 -0.06 5.49 1.35
N ILE A 299 -1.01 5.26 0.43
CA ILE A 299 -2.40 4.93 0.76
C ILE A 299 -2.51 3.72 1.70
N PRO A 300 -1.82 2.58 1.49
CA PRO A 300 -1.95 1.43 2.38
C PRO A 300 -1.53 1.78 3.82
N LEU A 301 -0.57 2.68 3.96
CA LEU A 301 0.01 3.06 5.25
C LEU A 301 -0.96 3.86 6.13
N GLU A 302 -2.01 4.44 5.54
CA GLU A 302 -3.08 5.10 6.30
C GLU A 302 -3.87 4.11 7.17
N PHE A 303 -3.93 2.85 6.73
CA PHE A 303 -4.67 1.78 7.39
C PHE A 303 -3.79 0.95 8.33
N TYR A 304 -2.54 0.70 7.95
CA TYR A 304 -1.64 -0.14 8.73
C TYR A 304 -0.19 0.30 8.62
N SER A 305 0.60 0.08 9.65
CA SER A 305 2.02 0.44 9.66
C SER A 305 2.81 -0.47 10.56
N TYR A 306 4.11 -0.59 10.28
CA TYR A 306 5.04 -1.34 11.09
C TYR A 306 6.30 -0.51 11.36
N LYS A 307 6.80 -0.57 12.59
CA LYS A 307 8.05 0.10 12.99
C LYS A 307 8.74 -0.69 14.09
N ALA A 308 9.66 -1.56 13.70
CA ALA A 308 10.57 -2.26 14.59
C ALA A 308 11.77 -2.80 13.79
N ASN A 309 12.84 -3.16 14.49
CA ASN A 309 14.07 -3.76 13.92
C ASN A 309 14.70 -2.98 12.76
N GLY A 310 14.42 -1.67 12.64
CA GLY A 310 14.92 -0.81 11.56
C GLY A 310 14.06 -0.79 10.28
N ILE A 311 12.99 -1.60 10.25
CA ILE A 311 11.92 -1.55 9.26
C ILE A 311 10.97 -0.42 9.63
N SER A 312 10.62 0.41 8.64
CA SER A 312 9.79 1.58 8.85
C SER A 312 9.23 2.10 7.53
N PHE A 313 8.04 2.67 7.58
CA PHE A 313 7.44 3.39 6.46
C PHE A 313 8.15 4.71 6.10
N GLU A 314 9.03 5.20 6.97
CA GLU A 314 9.80 6.43 6.75
C GLU A 314 10.87 6.20 5.67
N TRP A 315 10.96 7.15 4.73
CA TRP A 315 11.98 7.10 3.68
C TRP A 315 13.35 7.46 4.24
N LYS A 316 14.36 6.73 3.80
CA LYS A 316 15.77 6.97 4.08
C LYS A 316 16.47 7.33 2.77
N SER A 317 17.43 8.23 2.85
CA SER A 317 18.22 8.62 1.70
C SER A 317 19.51 7.80 1.63
N TYR A 318 19.95 7.54 0.40
CA TYR A 318 21.26 6.98 0.08
C TYR A 318 21.85 7.86 -1.02
N THR A 319 22.92 8.57 -0.68
CA THR A 319 23.51 9.59 -1.57
C THR A 319 23.91 8.98 -2.91
N GLY A 320 23.57 9.67 -4.00
CA GLY A 320 24.00 9.30 -5.33
C GLY A 320 25.49 9.55 -5.59
N ASN A 321 25.97 9.09 -6.74
CA ASN A 321 27.36 9.24 -7.19
C ASN A 321 27.54 10.39 -8.21
N LEU A 322 26.51 11.20 -8.43
CA LEU A 322 26.58 12.39 -9.28
C LEU A 322 27.31 13.53 -8.55
N TYR A 323 28.61 13.63 -8.79
CA TYR A 323 29.39 14.77 -8.33
C TYR A 323 29.18 15.95 -9.29
N ALA A 324 28.93 17.14 -8.74
CA ALA A 324 29.06 18.35 -9.54
C ALA A 324 30.54 18.46 -9.92
N LEU A 325 30.84 18.41 -11.23
CA LEU A 325 32.11 18.93 -11.73
C LEU A 325 32.24 20.34 -11.18
N LYS A 326 33.11 20.56 -10.19
CA LYS A 326 33.60 21.90 -9.92
C LYS A 326 34.24 22.35 -11.22
N SER A 327 33.62 23.30 -11.91
CA SER A 327 34.30 24.07 -12.93
C SER A 327 35.61 24.52 -12.32
N LYS A 328 36.72 24.04 -12.88
CA LYS A 328 38.01 24.67 -12.65
C LYS A 328 37.91 26.02 -13.36
N ASP A 329 37.59 27.06 -12.59
CA ASP A 329 37.90 28.42 -12.98
C ASP A 329 39.41 28.65 -12.80
#